data_AF-A0A1H2WET6-F1
#
_entry.id   AF-A0A1H2WET6-F1
#
_cell.length_a   1.000
_cell.length_b   1.000
_cell.length_c   1.000
_cell.angle_alpha   90.00
_cell.angle_beta   90.00
_cell.angle_gamma   90.00
#
_symmetry.space_group_name_H-M   'P 1'
#
loop_
_entity.id
_entity.type
_entity.pdbx_description
1 polymer ?
#
loop_
_entity_poly.entity_id
_entity_poly.type
_entity_poly.pdbx_seq_one_letter_code
_entity_poly.pdbx_strand_id
1 'polypeptide(L)'
;MRSSDEAVLREFVLRGFAKARQRANEFNARNRDFAQRVYDTYSAAYSPLVHATAGNVLKGSSADWDWFVRTGFAEAKAQDNAAREADEQHKQQIAQADRDFVRLLSTADPGEQVRQAAEYALRNGGLDADIREFFASGWMAAAGLDVELFRLRTQDAGMYLHATISQLIIDAQEAEKVALESSGEAAVKARAVAAGAWADTKQKADAATKSWDDERKLCLEQARYWQTVLERAGTQADPVWQSIGAAADKQRGTWTTESAFAEGQAQHWGGVSTDAQAGYDRMTGEH
;
A
#
# COMPACT_ATOMS: atom_id res chain seq x y z
N MET A 1 -8.59 45.89 -25.54
CA MET A 1 -8.38 45.08 -24.31
C MET A 1 -9.64 44.33 -23.84
N ARG A 2 -10.62 44.00 -24.73
CA ARG A 2 -11.86 43.28 -24.34
C ARG A 2 -12.06 41.93 -25.03
N SER A 3 -11.43 41.68 -26.18
CA SER A 3 -11.65 40.47 -26.99
C SER A 3 -10.76 39.29 -26.61
N SER A 4 -9.55 39.52 -26.07
CA SER A 4 -8.67 38.44 -25.58
C SER A 4 -9.22 37.81 -24.30
N ASP A 5 -9.76 38.63 -23.40
CA ASP A 5 -10.25 38.18 -22.10
C ASP A 5 -11.53 37.34 -22.26
N GLU A 6 -12.37 37.70 -23.22
CA GLU A 6 -13.58 36.96 -23.58
C GLU A 6 -13.25 35.61 -24.23
N ALA A 7 -12.20 35.55 -25.07
CA ALA A 7 -11.70 34.30 -25.65
C ALA A 7 -11.09 33.37 -24.59
N VAL A 8 -10.32 33.92 -23.63
CA VAL A 8 -9.73 33.17 -22.50
C VAL A 8 -10.82 32.67 -21.55
N LEU A 9 -11.82 33.49 -21.23
CA LEU A 9 -12.98 33.07 -20.43
C LEU A 9 -13.75 31.95 -21.14
N ARG A 10 -13.95 32.04 -22.45
CA ARG A 10 -14.64 31.01 -23.23
C ARG A 10 -13.85 29.70 -23.27
N GLU A 11 -12.53 29.76 -23.42
CA GLU A 11 -11.66 28.58 -23.35
C GLU A 11 -11.64 27.95 -21.94
N PHE A 12 -11.60 28.78 -20.89
CA PHE A 12 -11.72 28.32 -19.52
C PHE A 12 -13.08 27.65 -19.27
N VAL A 13 -14.19 28.25 -19.69
CA VAL A 13 -15.53 27.64 -19.52
C VAL A 13 -15.65 26.32 -20.30
N LEU A 14 -15.13 26.25 -21.53
CA LEU A 14 -15.27 25.07 -22.39
C LEU A 14 -14.35 23.90 -22.00
N ARG A 15 -13.15 24.17 -21.47
CA ARG A 15 -12.12 23.13 -21.20
C ARG A 15 -11.48 23.24 -19.82
N GLY A 16 -11.30 24.46 -19.31
CA GLY A 16 -10.66 24.72 -18.02
C GLY A 16 -11.53 24.38 -16.82
N PHE A 17 -12.84 24.62 -16.89
CA PHE A 17 -13.78 24.45 -15.78
C PHE A 17 -13.93 22.98 -15.37
N ALA A 18 -13.99 22.06 -16.34
CA ALA A 18 -14.05 20.63 -16.07
C ALA A 18 -12.77 20.14 -15.36
N LYS A 19 -11.59 20.57 -15.83
CA LYS A 19 -10.29 20.25 -15.20
C LYS A 19 -10.16 20.88 -13.81
N ALA A 20 -10.59 22.12 -13.63
CA ALA A 20 -10.58 22.81 -12.34
C ALA A 20 -11.51 22.11 -11.34
N ARG A 21 -12.70 21.70 -11.77
CA ARG A 21 -13.64 20.92 -10.95
C ARG A 21 -13.06 19.56 -10.57
N GLN A 22 -12.43 18.87 -11.50
CA GLN A 22 -11.75 17.59 -11.22
C GLN A 22 -10.66 17.77 -10.16
N ARG A 23 -9.76 18.74 -10.35
CA ARG A 23 -8.69 19.05 -9.38
C ARG A 23 -9.24 19.41 -8.01
N ALA A 24 -10.32 20.19 -7.95
CA ALA A 24 -10.97 20.55 -6.69
C ALA A 24 -11.54 19.32 -5.98
N ASN A 25 -12.18 18.41 -6.72
CA ASN A 25 -12.68 17.15 -6.17
C ASN A 25 -11.55 16.25 -5.67
N GLU A 26 -10.47 16.11 -6.43
CA GLU A 26 -9.27 15.36 -6.03
C GLU A 26 -8.63 15.96 -4.77
N PHE A 27 -8.51 17.28 -4.71
CA PHE A 27 -7.99 17.99 -3.54
C PHE A 27 -8.86 17.74 -2.30
N ASN A 28 -10.18 17.89 -2.43
CA ASN A 28 -11.11 17.62 -1.33
C ASN A 28 -11.07 16.16 -0.89
N ALA A 29 -10.98 15.21 -1.82
CA ALA A 29 -10.86 13.80 -1.53
C ALA A 29 -9.57 13.50 -0.75
N ARG A 30 -8.42 14.07 -1.14
CA ARG A 30 -7.16 13.94 -0.41
C ARG A 30 -7.24 14.52 1.00
N ASN A 31 -7.86 15.68 1.18
CA ASN A 31 -7.97 16.30 2.50
C ASN A 31 -8.87 15.48 3.43
N ARG A 32 -9.97 14.93 2.90
CA ARG A 32 -10.83 14.02 3.67
C ARG A 32 -10.10 12.73 4.03
N ASP A 33 -9.36 12.16 3.08
CA ASP A 33 -8.56 10.96 3.31
C ASP A 33 -7.48 11.18 4.39
N PHE A 34 -6.80 12.33 4.35
CA PHE A 34 -5.89 12.73 5.42
C PHE A 34 -6.57 12.79 6.79
N ALA A 35 -7.74 13.44 6.89
CA ALA A 35 -8.50 13.50 8.14
C ALA A 35 -8.91 12.11 8.64
N GLN A 36 -9.29 11.21 7.73
CA GLN A 36 -9.66 9.83 8.07
C GLN A 36 -8.46 9.06 8.62
N ARG A 37 -7.31 9.16 7.98
CA ARG A 37 -6.06 8.52 8.44
C ARG A 37 -5.64 9.01 9.81
N VAL A 38 -5.74 10.32 10.06
CA VAL A 38 -5.45 10.88 11.39
C VAL A 38 -6.42 10.32 12.43
N TYR A 39 -7.72 10.27 12.13
CA TYR A 39 -8.72 9.69 13.05
C TYR A 39 -8.44 8.22 13.38
N ASP A 40 -8.07 7.42 12.39
CA ASP A 40 -7.80 5.99 12.55
C ASP A 40 -6.46 5.69 13.24
N THR A 41 -5.50 6.61 13.12
CA THR A 41 -4.14 6.46 13.67
C THR A 41 -4.06 6.94 15.12
N TYR A 42 -4.67 8.09 15.43
CA TYR A 42 -4.57 8.72 16.74
C TYR A 42 -5.72 8.25 17.62
N SER A 43 -5.41 7.61 18.75
CA SER A 43 -6.44 7.11 19.67
C SER A 43 -6.96 8.22 20.59
N ALA A 44 -8.23 8.13 20.99
CA ALA A 44 -8.82 9.03 21.98
C ALA A 44 -8.12 8.97 23.35
N ALA A 45 -7.51 7.83 23.69
CA ALA A 45 -6.82 7.65 24.97
C ALA A 45 -5.48 8.41 25.03
N TYR A 46 -4.76 8.48 23.91
CA TYR A 46 -3.43 9.09 23.89
C TYR A 46 -3.42 10.51 23.30
N SER A 47 -4.18 10.75 22.22
CA SER A 47 -4.30 12.07 21.57
C SER A 47 -5.77 12.47 21.46
N PRO A 48 -6.42 12.80 22.58
CA PRO A 48 -7.85 13.08 22.63
C PRO A 48 -8.24 14.24 21.73
N LEU A 49 -7.46 15.33 21.68
CA LEU A 49 -7.79 16.48 20.85
C LEU A 49 -7.59 16.19 19.37
N VAL A 50 -6.52 15.52 18.99
CA VAL A 50 -6.31 15.11 17.58
C VAL A 50 -7.44 14.19 17.13
N HIS A 51 -7.77 13.17 17.92
CA HIS A 51 -8.84 12.21 17.58
C HIS A 51 -10.21 12.89 17.48
N ALA A 52 -10.56 13.72 18.47
CA ALA A 52 -11.83 14.45 18.47
C ALA A 52 -11.93 15.44 17.31
N THR A 53 -10.85 16.19 17.03
CA THR A 53 -10.82 17.19 15.94
C THR A 53 -10.96 16.50 14.58
N ALA A 54 -10.20 15.43 14.34
CA ALA A 54 -10.32 14.64 13.11
C ALA A 54 -11.73 14.07 12.93
N GLY A 55 -12.32 13.51 14.00
CA GLY A 55 -13.68 12.96 13.98
C GLY A 55 -14.77 14.02 13.72
N ASN A 56 -14.58 15.24 14.19
CA ASN A 56 -15.48 16.36 13.92
C ASN A 56 -15.35 16.87 12.48
N VAL A 57 -14.11 17.03 12.00
CA VAL A 57 -13.81 17.49 10.64
C VAL A 57 -14.36 16.51 9.59
N LEU A 58 -14.30 15.19 9.85
CA LEU A 58 -14.86 14.17 8.96
C LEU A 58 -16.38 14.28 8.75
N LYS A 59 -17.10 14.85 9.71
CA LYS A 59 -18.55 15.13 9.64
C LYS A 59 -18.84 16.48 9.00
N GLY A 60 -17.82 17.29 8.78
CA GLY A 60 -17.90 18.64 8.22
C GLY A 60 -17.82 18.69 6.70
N SER A 61 -17.50 19.89 6.22
CA SER A 61 -17.41 20.28 4.82
C SER A 61 -15.97 20.20 4.26
N SER A 62 -15.81 20.41 2.96
CA SER A 62 -14.48 20.50 2.34
C SER A 62 -13.62 21.64 2.88
N ALA A 63 -14.24 22.71 3.40
CA ALA A 63 -13.50 23.80 4.05
C ALA A 63 -12.92 23.35 5.40
N ASP A 64 -13.65 22.51 6.15
CA ASP A 64 -13.18 21.94 7.41
C ASP A 64 -12.00 20.98 7.15
N TRP A 65 -12.08 20.19 6.08
CA TRP A 65 -10.99 19.29 5.66
C TRP A 65 -9.73 20.08 5.29
N ASP A 66 -9.86 21.17 4.52
CA ASP A 66 -8.72 22.04 4.16
C ASP A 66 -8.08 22.70 5.38
N TRP A 67 -8.89 23.28 6.26
CA TRP A 67 -8.39 23.88 7.51
C TRP A 67 -7.63 22.86 8.35
N PHE A 68 -8.17 21.65 8.49
CA PHE A 68 -7.53 20.61 9.29
C PHE A 68 -6.17 20.19 8.75
N VAL A 69 -6.05 20.00 7.43
CA VAL A 69 -4.78 19.68 6.77
C VAL A 69 -3.76 20.80 6.94
N ARG A 70 -4.19 22.06 6.82
CA ARG A 70 -3.28 23.21 6.83
C ARG A 70 -2.79 23.58 8.22
N THR A 71 -3.66 23.53 9.22
CA THR A 71 -3.34 24.03 10.58
C THR A 71 -3.96 23.18 11.68
N GLY A 72 -5.21 22.73 11.53
CA GLY A 72 -5.97 22.12 12.62
C GLY A 72 -5.32 20.86 13.21
N PHE A 73 -4.70 20.01 12.38
CA PHE A 73 -3.97 18.83 12.86
C PHE A 73 -2.76 19.22 13.72
N ALA A 74 -1.93 20.15 13.24
CA ALA A 74 -0.73 20.59 13.95
C ALA A 74 -1.07 21.28 15.27
N GLU A 75 -2.13 22.09 15.30
CA GLU A 75 -2.63 22.76 16.50
C GLU A 75 -3.13 21.75 17.54
N ALA A 76 -3.99 20.80 17.14
CA ALA A 76 -4.50 19.77 18.05
C ALA A 76 -3.36 18.90 18.61
N LYS A 77 -2.41 18.52 17.77
CA LYS A 77 -1.23 17.74 18.17
C LYS A 77 -0.35 18.50 19.16
N ALA A 78 -0.10 19.79 18.92
CA ALA A 78 0.68 20.61 19.83
C ALA A 78 0.02 20.73 21.22
N GLN A 79 -1.31 20.84 21.26
CA GLN A 79 -2.06 20.89 22.52
C GLN A 79 -2.02 19.55 23.27
N ASP A 80 -2.23 18.43 22.56
CA ASP A 80 -2.11 17.09 23.15
C ASP A 80 -0.68 16.83 23.67
N ASN A 81 0.36 17.25 22.93
CA ASN A 81 1.74 17.16 23.38
C ASN A 81 1.99 18.00 24.65
N ALA A 82 1.54 19.26 24.66
CA ALA A 82 1.71 20.16 25.80
C ALA A 82 0.98 19.65 27.06
N ALA A 83 -0.22 19.09 26.89
CA ALA A 83 -0.97 18.49 28.00
C ALA A 83 -0.23 17.30 28.62
N ARG A 84 0.37 16.42 27.80
CA ARG A 84 1.16 15.29 28.29
C ARG A 84 2.46 15.71 28.97
N GLU A 85 3.12 16.76 28.50
CA GLU A 85 4.34 17.27 29.15
C GLU A 85 4.08 18.02 30.46
N ALA A 86 2.87 18.56 30.64
CA ALA A 86 2.44 19.20 31.88
C ALA A 86 1.98 18.21 32.96
N ASP A 87 1.61 17.01 32.56
CA ASP A 87 1.14 15.95 33.46
C ASP A 87 2.29 15.03 33.88
N GLU A 88 2.84 15.26 35.08
CA GLU A 88 3.93 14.45 35.61
C GLU A 88 3.56 12.99 35.91
N GLN A 89 2.25 12.65 35.98
CA GLN A 89 1.82 11.24 36.03
C GLN A 89 1.89 10.58 34.65
N HIS A 90 1.78 11.35 33.56
CA HIS A 90 1.92 10.89 32.17
C HIS A 90 3.31 11.14 31.57
N LYS A 91 4.23 11.80 32.28
CA LYS A 91 5.67 11.66 32.05
C LYS A 91 6.13 10.24 32.40
N GLN A 92 5.65 9.28 31.60
CA GLN A 92 6.21 7.96 31.54
C GLN A 92 7.68 8.11 31.18
N GLN A 93 8.54 7.73 32.12
CA GLN A 93 9.96 7.56 31.81
C GLN A 93 10.04 6.45 30.78
N ILE A 94 10.54 6.79 29.60
CA ILE A 94 10.86 5.78 28.59
C ILE A 94 11.92 4.86 29.17
N ALA A 95 11.59 3.60 29.34
CA ALA A 95 12.54 2.63 29.84
C ALA A 95 13.64 2.41 28.80
N GLN A 96 14.84 2.02 29.25
CA GLN A 96 15.90 1.64 28.31
C GLN A 96 15.45 0.54 27.33
N ALA A 97 14.61 -0.39 27.81
CA ALA A 97 14.02 -1.46 27.01
C ALA A 97 13.11 -0.94 25.86
N ASP A 98 12.44 0.20 26.04
CA ASP A 98 11.63 0.83 25.00
C ASP A 98 12.53 1.48 23.94
N ARG A 99 13.59 2.17 24.38
CA ARG A 99 14.61 2.73 23.46
C ARG A 99 15.30 1.64 22.64
N ASP A 100 15.68 0.55 23.29
CA ASP A 100 16.33 -0.58 22.66
C ASP A 100 15.39 -1.27 21.66
N PHE A 101 14.10 -1.30 21.97
CA PHE A 101 13.11 -1.79 21.03
C PHE A 101 12.96 -0.88 19.81
N VAL A 102 12.81 0.43 19.97
CA VAL A 102 12.78 1.35 18.81
C VAL A 102 14.08 1.24 18.00
N ARG A 103 15.22 0.99 18.64
CA ARG A 103 16.48 0.74 17.93
C ARG A 103 16.43 -0.55 17.11
N LEU A 104 15.93 -1.63 17.68
CA LEU A 104 15.68 -2.87 16.94
C LEU A 104 14.78 -2.60 15.73
N LEU A 105 13.68 -1.87 15.92
CA LEU A 105 12.75 -1.50 14.84
C LEU A 105 13.47 -0.76 13.72
N SER A 106 14.27 0.26 14.05
CA SER A 106 15.00 1.07 13.06
C SER A 106 15.89 0.24 12.13
N THR A 107 16.38 -0.91 12.60
CA THR A 107 17.32 -1.75 11.83
C THR A 107 16.69 -3.00 11.23
N ALA A 108 15.69 -3.58 11.88
CA ALA A 108 15.25 -4.95 11.63
C ALA A 108 13.76 -5.09 11.35
N ASP A 109 12.97 -4.02 11.46
CA ASP A 109 11.55 -4.08 11.07
C ASP A 109 11.46 -4.40 9.57
N PRO A 110 10.58 -5.32 9.12
CA PRO A 110 10.42 -5.64 7.70
C PRO A 110 9.83 -4.46 6.90
N GLY A 111 9.05 -3.58 7.52
CA GLY A 111 8.49 -2.37 6.91
C GLY A 111 9.51 -1.24 6.80
N GLU A 112 9.66 -0.66 5.61
CA GLU A 112 10.63 0.42 5.40
C GLU A 112 10.20 1.71 6.10
N GLN A 113 8.92 2.03 6.05
CA GLN A 113 8.39 3.24 6.66
C GLN A 113 8.48 3.13 8.18
N VAL A 114 8.24 1.95 8.75
CA VAL A 114 8.45 1.73 10.19
C VAL A 114 9.91 1.92 10.58
N ARG A 115 10.87 1.38 9.80
CA ARG A 115 12.30 1.63 10.03
C ARG A 115 12.61 3.12 10.04
N GLN A 116 12.18 3.86 9.02
CA GLN A 116 12.42 5.30 8.92
C GLN A 116 11.77 6.10 10.06
N ALA A 117 10.54 5.74 10.47
CA ALA A 117 9.87 6.37 11.60
C ALA A 117 10.60 6.12 12.93
N ALA A 118 11.14 4.91 13.13
CA ALA A 118 11.94 4.56 14.29
C ALA A 118 13.31 5.28 14.29
N GLU A 119 13.99 5.37 13.14
CA GLU A 119 15.20 6.18 12.97
C GLU A 119 14.95 7.65 13.31
N TYR A 120 13.84 8.21 12.83
CA TYR A 120 13.46 9.58 13.13
C TYR A 120 13.22 9.80 14.63
N ALA A 121 12.59 8.86 15.32
CA ALA A 121 12.39 8.92 16.77
C ALA A 121 13.72 8.88 17.55
N LEU A 122 14.76 8.23 16.99
CA LEU A 122 16.09 8.07 17.57
C LEU A 122 17.13 9.08 17.06
N ARG A 123 16.71 10.06 16.25
CA ARG A 123 17.62 11.04 15.62
C ARG A 123 18.50 11.77 16.65
N ASN A 124 19.63 12.28 16.19
CA ASN A 124 20.49 13.13 17.03
C ASN A 124 19.70 14.34 17.55
N GLY A 125 19.67 14.52 18.88
CA GLY A 125 18.86 15.55 19.54
C GLY A 125 17.41 15.14 19.84
N GLY A 126 17.02 13.89 19.53
CA GLY A 126 15.74 13.31 19.92
C GLY A 126 15.62 13.14 21.44
N LEU A 127 14.41 13.34 21.94
CA LEU A 127 14.06 13.29 23.36
C LEU A 127 13.15 12.08 23.63
N ASP A 128 12.93 11.75 24.91
CA ASP A 128 11.96 10.71 25.28
C ASP A 128 10.54 11.00 24.77
N ALA A 129 10.21 12.28 24.56
CA ALA A 129 8.97 12.68 23.92
C ALA A 129 8.82 12.14 22.49
N ASP A 130 9.91 12.07 21.72
CA ASP A 130 9.89 11.54 20.34
C ASP A 130 9.60 10.03 20.32
N ILE A 131 10.17 9.28 21.28
CA ILE A 131 9.95 7.85 21.42
C ILE A 131 8.50 7.58 21.88
N ARG A 132 7.98 8.38 22.80
CA ARG A 132 6.56 8.31 23.21
C ARG A 132 5.63 8.59 22.02
N GLU A 133 5.91 9.62 21.23
CA GLU A 133 5.13 9.95 20.05
C GLU A 133 5.15 8.83 19.00
N PHE A 134 6.32 8.21 18.81
CA PHE A 134 6.48 7.04 17.95
C PHE A 134 5.56 5.90 18.37
N PHE A 135 5.58 5.48 19.64
CA PHE A 135 4.70 4.39 20.11
C PHE A 135 3.22 4.73 19.98
N ALA A 136 2.88 5.99 20.22
CA ALA A 136 1.49 6.40 20.25
C ALA A 136 0.81 6.54 18.89
N SER A 137 1.58 6.89 17.86
CA SER A 137 1.01 7.18 16.55
C SER A 137 2.00 6.93 15.41
N GLY A 138 3.26 7.30 15.57
CA GLY A 138 4.26 7.22 14.50
C GLY A 138 4.45 5.80 13.95
N TRP A 139 4.47 4.80 14.83
CA TRP A 139 4.64 3.41 14.44
C TRP A 139 3.46 2.90 13.61
N MET A 140 2.21 3.15 14.05
CA MET A 140 1.03 2.67 13.33
C MET A 140 0.79 3.43 12.03
N ALA A 141 1.09 4.73 11.99
CA ALA A 141 1.05 5.53 10.76
C ALA A 141 2.01 4.96 9.72
N ALA A 142 3.25 4.67 10.13
CA ALA A 142 4.28 4.12 9.28
C ALA A 142 3.92 2.71 8.79
N ALA A 143 3.43 1.84 9.68
CA ALA A 143 2.97 0.50 9.32
C ALA A 143 1.82 0.53 8.30
N GLY A 144 0.88 1.46 8.46
CA GLY A 144 -0.19 1.69 7.47
C GLY A 144 0.36 2.11 6.11
N LEU A 145 1.36 3.00 6.09
CA LEU A 145 1.99 3.43 4.86
C LEU A 145 2.76 2.29 4.16
N ASP A 146 3.42 1.40 4.90
CA ASP A 146 4.06 0.21 4.33
C ASP A 146 3.05 -0.68 3.58
N VAL A 147 1.86 -0.91 4.15
CA VAL A 147 0.78 -1.66 3.48
C VAL A 147 0.33 -0.96 2.20
N GLU A 148 0.18 0.37 2.24
CA GLU A 148 -0.31 1.11 1.08
C GLU A 148 0.68 1.16 -0.07
N LEU A 149 1.96 1.36 0.24
CA LEU A 149 3.03 1.29 -0.76
C LEU A 149 3.13 -0.11 -1.36
N PHE A 150 2.98 -1.15 -0.54
CA PHE A 150 2.89 -2.53 -1.02
C PHE A 150 1.70 -2.71 -1.99
N ARG A 151 0.50 -2.28 -1.60
CA ARG A 151 -0.71 -2.39 -2.44
C ARG A 151 -0.56 -1.65 -3.75
N LEU A 152 -0.03 -0.43 -3.72
CA LEU A 152 0.20 0.36 -4.92
C LEU A 152 1.16 -0.37 -5.88
N ARG A 153 2.32 -0.81 -5.37
CA ARG A 153 3.32 -1.52 -6.19
C ARG A 153 2.75 -2.79 -6.80
N THR A 154 2.05 -3.59 -6.01
CA THR A 154 1.50 -4.87 -6.46
C THR A 154 0.31 -4.70 -7.41
N GLN A 155 -0.50 -3.66 -7.22
CA GLN A 155 -1.54 -3.28 -8.18
C GLN A 155 -0.95 -2.87 -9.53
N ASP A 156 0.05 -1.99 -9.54
CA ASP A 156 0.70 -1.54 -10.78
C ASP A 156 1.36 -2.71 -11.52
N ALA A 157 2.09 -3.56 -10.79
CA ALA A 157 2.70 -4.77 -11.35
C ALA A 157 1.63 -5.74 -11.89
N GLY A 158 0.54 -5.95 -11.13
CA GLY A 158 -0.57 -6.81 -11.54
C GLY A 158 -1.26 -6.31 -12.81
N MET A 159 -1.54 -5.00 -12.91
CA MET A 159 -2.12 -4.40 -14.12
C MET A 159 -1.23 -4.60 -15.34
N TYR A 160 0.09 -4.41 -15.19
CA TYR A 160 1.04 -4.64 -16.27
C TYR A 160 1.08 -6.10 -16.71
N LEU A 161 1.11 -7.05 -15.76
CA LEU A 161 1.12 -8.48 -16.04
C LEU A 161 -0.17 -8.93 -16.75
N HIS A 162 -1.33 -8.49 -16.26
CA HIS A 162 -2.61 -8.78 -16.89
C HIS A 162 -2.67 -8.25 -18.33
N ALA A 163 -2.30 -7.00 -18.58
CA ALA A 163 -2.31 -6.46 -19.93
C ALA A 163 -1.35 -7.22 -20.87
N THR A 164 -0.12 -7.48 -20.40
CA THR A 164 0.93 -8.09 -21.22
C THR A 164 0.63 -9.55 -21.55
N ILE A 165 0.30 -10.36 -20.53
CA ILE A 165 0.11 -11.80 -20.72
C ILE A 165 -1.20 -12.07 -21.47
N SER A 166 -2.27 -11.28 -21.23
CA SER A 166 -3.49 -11.40 -22.02
C SER A 166 -3.24 -11.14 -23.51
N GLN A 167 -2.40 -10.17 -23.87
CA GLN A 167 -2.04 -9.96 -25.28
C GLN A 167 -1.25 -11.14 -25.85
N LEU A 168 -0.28 -11.68 -25.11
CA LEU A 168 0.50 -12.85 -25.56
C LEU A 168 -0.38 -14.08 -25.79
N ILE A 169 -1.39 -14.29 -24.95
CA ILE A 169 -2.38 -15.37 -25.13
C ILE A 169 -3.15 -15.17 -26.45
N ILE A 170 -3.60 -13.94 -26.74
CA ILE A 170 -4.32 -13.63 -27.99
C ILE A 170 -3.41 -13.92 -29.19
N ASP A 171 -2.16 -13.44 -29.15
CA ASP A 171 -1.20 -13.62 -30.23
C ASP A 171 -0.89 -15.10 -30.46
N ALA A 172 -0.75 -15.88 -29.38
CA ALA A 172 -0.50 -17.32 -29.45
C ALA A 172 -1.70 -18.08 -30.02
N GLN A 173 -2.92 -17.71 -29.63
CA GLN A 173 -4.16 -18.29 -30.16
C GLN A 173 -4.35 -17.98 -31.65
N GLU A 174 -4.03 -16.76 -32.09
CA GLU A 174 -4.09 -16.37 -33.49
C GLU A 174 -3.04 -17.14 -34.31
N ALA A 175 -1.80 -17.25 -33.81
CA ALA A 175 -0.76 -18.03 -34.45
C ALA A 175 -1.12 -19.52 -34.54
N GLU A 176 -1.68 -20.12 -33.48
CA GLU A 176 -2.17 -21.50 -33.48
C GLU A 176 -3.27 -21.68 -34.53
N LYS A 177 -4.24 -20.77 -34.62
CA LYS A 177 -5.28 -20.83 -35.65
C LYS A 177 -4.70 -20.82 -37.07
N VAL A 178 -3.76 -19.92 -37.36
CA VAL A 178 -3.08 -19.85 -38.66
C VAL A 178 -2.33 -21.16 -38.94
N ALA A 179 -1.69 -21.74 -37.93
CA ALA A 179 -0.99 -23.01 -38.07
C ALA A 179 -1.93 -24.18 -38.41
N LEU A 180 -3.12 -24.21 -37.81
CA LEU A 180 -4.14 -25.24 -38.06
C LEU A 180 -4.84 -25.08 -39.43
N GLU A 181 -4.94 -23.86 -39.95
CA GLU A 181 -5.53 -23.56 -41.27
C GLU A 181 -4.53 -23.73 -42.42
N SER A 182 -3.23 -23.81 -42.12
CA SER A 182 -2.14 -23.94 -43.11
C SER A 182 -1.91 -25.39 -43.55
N SER A 183 -1.28 -25.59 -44.71
CA SER A 183 -0.91 -26.92 -45.22
C SER A 183 0.51 -26.95 -45.81
N GLY A 184 1.09 -28.16 -45.94
CA GLY A 184 2.43 -28.36 -46.51
C GLY A 184 3.54 -27.66 -45.73
N GLU A 185 4.54 -27.11 -46.42
CA GLU A 185 5.67 -26.40 -45.79
C GLU A 185 5.23 -25.15 -45.00
N ALA A 186 4.14 -24.50 -45.41
CA ALA A 186 3.59 -23.36 -44.69
C ALA A 186 3.05 -23.76 -43.30
N ALA A 187 2.44 -24.94 -43.17
CA ALA A 187 1.98 -25.47 -41.88
C ALA A 187 3.15 -25.70 -40.92
N VAL A 188 4.28 -26.23 -41.40
CA VAL A 188 5.47 -26.45 -40.56
C VAL A 188 5.99 -25.13 -40.00
N LYS A 189 6.11 -24.09 -40.85
CA LYS A 189 6.55 -22.76 -40.42
C LYS A 189 5.56 -22.11 -39.45
N ALA A 190 4.26 -22.17 -39.75
CA ALA A 190 3.22 -21.59 -38.90
C ALA A 190 3.15 -22.26 -37.53
N ARG A 191 3.30 -23.59 -37.46
CA ARG A 191 3.40 -24.33 -36.18
C ARG A 191 4.59 -23.91 -35.35
N ALA A 192 5.76 -23.71 -35.96
CA ALA A 192 6.94 -23.24 -35.24
C ALA A 192 6.71 -21.83 -34.65
N VAL A 193 6.04 -20.93 -35.38
CA VAL A 193 5.66 -19.60 -34.88
C VAL A 193 4.67 -19.70 -33.71
N ALA A 194 3.62 -20.53 -33.85
CA ALA A 194 2.63 -20.74 -32.80
C ALA A 194 3.25 -21.36 -31.53
N ALA A 195 4.15 -22.34 -31.69
CA ALA A 195 4.91 -22.91 -30.58
C ALA A 195 5.76 -21.83 -29.89
N GLY A 196 6.45 -20.98 -30.65
CA GLY A 196 7.21 -19.85 -30.08
C GLY A 196 6.33 -18.91 -29.25
N ALA A 197 5.17 -18.51 -29.78
CA ALA A 197 4.24 -17.62 -29.07
C ALA A 197 3.70 -18.24 -27.76
N TRP A 198 3.39 -19.55 -27.76
CA TRP A 198 3.00 -20.27 -26.55
C TRP A 198 4.16 -20.39 -25.55
N ALA A 199 5.40 -20.62 -26.00
CA ALA A 199 6.57 -20.65 -25.13
C ALA A 199 6.84 -19.29 -24.47
N ASP A 200 6.71 -18.19 -25.21
CA ASP A 200 6.86 -16.83 -24.68
C ASP A 200 5.79 -16.51 -23.64
N THR A 201 4.53 -16.89 -23.93
CA THR A 201 3.41 -16.77 -22.99
C THR A 201 3.71 -17.53 -21.69
N LYS A 202 4.15 -18.78 -21.81
CA LYS A 202 4.52 -19.62 -20.67
C LYS A 202 5.63 -18.97 -19.83
N GLN A 203 6.71 -18.51 -20.47
CA GLN A 203 7.83 -17.89 -19.77
C GLN A 203 7.38 -16.67 -18.95
N LYS A 204 6.49 -15.83 -19.51
CA LYS A 204 5.96 -14.66 -18.79
C LYS A 204 5.02 -15.06 -17.66
N ALA A 205 4.19 -16.07 -17.84
CA ALA A 205 3.32 -16.59 -16.80
C ALA A 205 4.12 -17.24 -15.64
N ASP A 206 5.20 -17.96 -15.93
CA ASP A 206 6.10 -18.51 -14.91
C ASP A 206 6.79 -17.40 -14.10
N ALA A 207 7.27 -16.36 -14.78
CA ALA A 207 7.87 -15.21 -14.11
C ALA A 207 6.86 -14.47 -13.22
N ALA A 208 5.62 -14.30 -13.69
CA ALA A 208 4.52 -13.73 -12.91
C ALA A 208 4.21 -14.57 -11.67
N THR A 209 4.06 -15.89 -11.84
CA THR A 209 3.83 -16.85 -10.74
C THR A 209 4.88 -16.69 -9.65
N LYS A 210 6.16 -16.72 -10.04
CA LYS A 210 7.28 -16.56 -9.11
C LYS A 210 7.26 -15.21 -8.39
N SER A 211 7.01 -14.12 -9.12
CA SER A 211 6.95 -12.78 -8.53
C SER A 211 5.85 -12.69 -7.47
N TRP A 212 4.67 -13.23 -7.73
CA TRP A 212 3.56 -13.23 -6.76
C TRP A 212 3.83 -14.14 -5.56
N ASP A 213 4.53 -15.25 -5.77
CA ASP A 213 4.98 -16.11 -4.67
C ASP A 213 5.99 -15.42 -3.75
N ASP A 214 6.85 -14.57 -4.30
CA ASP A 214 7.78 -13.77 -3.50
C ASP A 214 7.05 -12.68 -2.71
N GLU A 215 6.04 -12.01 -3.31
CA GLU A 215 5.18 -11.06 -2.58
C GLU A 215 4.38 -11.74 -1.46
N ARG A 216 3.89 -12.96 -1.69
CA ARG A 216 3.22 -13.78 -0.67
C ARG A 216 4.13 -14.05 0.52
N LYS A 217 5.39 -14.43 0.29
CA LYS A 217 6.37 -14.68 1.36
C LYS A 217 6.61 -13.42 2.20
N LEU A 218 6.76 -12.27 1.55
CA LEU A 218 6.92 -10.98 2.24
C LEU A 218 5.71 -10.68 3.14
N CYS A 219 4.49 -10.89 2.64
CA CYS A 219 3.27 -10.71 3.44
C CYS A 219 3.23 -11.64 4.66
N LEU A 220 3.67 -12.90 4.51
CA LEU A 220 3.76 -13.84 5.62
C LEU A 220 4.81 -13.43 6.65
N GLU A 221 5.95 -12.90 6.22
CA GLU A 221 6.99 -12.36 7.11
C GLU A 221 6.46 -11.17 7.91
N GLN A 222 5.77 -10.24 7.26
CA GLN A 222 5.08 -9.13 7.91
C GLN A 222 4.03 -9.62 8.92
N ALA A 223 3.17 -10.57 8.56
CA ALA A 223 2.15 -11.10 9.46
C ALA A 223 2.79 -11.79 10.70
N ARG A 224 3.86 -12.57 10.50
CA ARG A 224 4.61 -13.20 11.60
C ARG A 224 5.26 -12.16 12.50
N TYR A 225 5.81 -11.10 11.92
CA TYR A 225 6.39 -10.02 12.67
C TYR A 225 5.36 -9.36 13.59
N TRP A 226 4.19 -8.99 13.06
CA TRP A 226 3.10 -8.44 13.87
C TRP A 226 2.58 -9.41 14.95
N GLN A 227 2.63 -10.72 14.69
CA GLN A 227 2.35 -11.73 15.71
C GLN A 227 3.34 -11.66 16.90
N THR A 228 4.64 -11.43 16.65
CA THR A 228 5.62 -11.25 17.74
C THR A 228 5.36 -9.97 18.54
N VAL A 229 4.90 -8.90 17.87
CA VAL A 229 4.52 -7.64 18.54
C VAL A 229 3.29 -7.86 19.43
N LEU A 230 2.29 -8.61 18.95
CA LEU A 230 1.11 -8.99 19.73
C LEU A 230 1.47 -9.74 21.01
N GLU A 231 2.32 -10.75 20.88
CA GLU A 231 2.79 -11.55 22.01
C GLU A 231 3.51 -10.68 23.04
N ARG A 232 4.39 -9.78 22.58
CA ARG A 232 5.05 -8.81 23.46
C ARG A 232 4.04 -7.90 24.15
N ALA A 233 3.11 -7.30 23.41
CA ALA A 233 2.10 -6.41 23.96
C ALA A 233 1.25 -7.10 25.04
N GLY A 234 0.92 -8.39 24.87
CA GLY A 234 0.18 -9.18 25.86
C GLY A 234 0.91 -9.41 27.20
N THR A 235 2.23 -9.22 27.24
CA THR A 235 3.03 -9.35 28.48
C THR A 235 3.22 -8.04 29.23
N GLN A 236 2.79 -6.91 28.65
CA GLN A 236 3.01 -5.57 29.20
C GLN A 236 1.74 -5.05 29.87
N ALA A 237 1.89 -4.47 31.06
CA ALA A 237 0.80 -3.83 31.80
C ALA A 237 0.58 -2.37 31.40
N ASP A 238 1.50 -1.78 30.63
CA ASP A 238 1.41 -0.37 30.23
C ASP A 238 0.23 -0.14 29.26
N PRO A 239 -0.64 0.86 29.52
CA PRO A 239 -1.72 1.25 28.62
C PRO A 239 -1.27 1.51 27.16
N VAL A 240 -0.06 2.01 26.95
CA VAL A 240 0.52 2.22 25.61
C VAL A 240 0.63 0.88 24.88
N TRP A 241 1.18 -0.14 25.53
CA TRP A 241 1.32 -1.48 24.96
C TRP A 241 -0.02 -2.18 24.72
N GLN A 242 -1.03 -1.92 25.54
CA GLN A 242 -2.39 -2.44 25.29
C GLN A 242 -2.97 -1.88 23.98
N SER A 243 -2.80 -0.58 23.73
CA SER A 243 -3.26 0.05 22.48
C SER A 243 -2.49 -0.47 21.25
N ILE A 244 -1.18 -0.72 21.41
CA ILE A 244 -0.33 -1.34 20.39
C ILE A 244 -0.82 -2.75 20.05
N GLY A 245 -1.24 -3.54 21.05
CA GLY A 245 -1.77 -4.89 20.83
C GLY A 245 -2.94 -4.92 19.85
N ALA A 246 -3.96 -4.07 20.04
CA ALA A 246 -5.10 -4.02 19.12
C ALA A 246 -4.69 -3.63 17.68
N ALA A 247 -3.77 -2.68 17.55
CA ALA A 247 -3.30 -2.22 16.25
C ALA A 247 -2.41 -3.27 15.55
N ALA A 248 -1.57 -3.99 16.32
CA ALA A 248 -0.77 -5.10 15.82
C ALA A 248 -1.64 -6.25 15.31
N ASP A 249 -2.79 -6.53 15.95
CA ASP A 249 -3.73 -7.54 15.48
C ASP A 249 -4.34 -7.16 14.13
N LYS A 250 -4.75 -5.88 14.01
CA LYS A 250 -5.24 -5.33 12.74
C LYS A 250 -4.19 -5.42 11.63
N GLN A 251 -2.93 -5.08 11.91
CA GLN A 251 -1.85 -5.15 10.93
C GLN A 251 -1.55 -6.60 10.53
N ARG A 252 -1.47 -7.52 11.49
CA ARG A 252 -1.34 -8.96 11.24
C ARG A 252 -2.46 -9.47 10.32
N GLY A 253 -3.70 -9.11 10.62
CA GLY A 253 -4.86 -9.48 9.81
C GLY A 253 -4.76 -8.93 8.38
N THR A 254 -4.36 -7.66 8.25
CA THR A 254 -4.15 -7.00 6.96
C THR A 254 -3.12 -7.74 6.11
N TRP A 255 -1.92 -8.00 6.64
CA TRP A 255 -0.88 -8.73 5.91
C TRP A 255 -1.26 -10.18 5.59
N THR A 256 -2.05 -10.83 6.45
CA THR A 256 -2.61 -12.16 6.15
C THR A 256 -3.55 -12.11 4.94
N THR A 257 -4.40 -11.09 4.85
CA THR A 257 -5.27 -10.87 3.68
C THR A 257 -4.46 -10.61 2.42
N GLU A 258 -3.43 -9.77 2.48
CA GLU A 258 -2.55 -9.51 1.34
C GLU A 258 -1.80 -10.77 0.88
N SER A 259 -1.36 -11.63 1.82
CA SER A 259 -0.76 -12.93 1.51
C SER A 259 -1.73 -13.82 0.72
N ALA A 260 -3.01 -13.88 1.14
CA ALA A 260 -4.01 -14.69 0.44
C ALA A 260 -4.30 -14.15 -0.96
N PHE A 261 -4.30 -12.83 -1.14
CA PHE A 261 -4.41 -12.22 -2.46
C PHE A 261 -3.24 -12.58 -3.37
N ALA A 262 -2.00 -12.44 -2.88
CA ALA A 262 -0.80 -12.80 -3.63
C ALA A 262 -0.75 -14.30 -3.99
N GLU A 263 -1.24 -15.17 -3.09
CA GLU A 263 -1.40 -16.59 -3.38
C GLU A 263 -2.37 -16.84 -4.54
N GLY A 264 -3.54 -16.20 -4.52
CA GLY A 264 -4.52 -16.30 -5.61
C GLY A 264 -3.95 -15.85 -6.97
N GLN A 265 -3.13 -14.78 -6.96
CA GLN A 265 -2.42 -14.32 -8.16
C GLN A 265 -1.38 -15.35 -8.65
N ALA A 266 -0.56 -15.90 -7.76
CA ALA A 266 0.41 -16.92 -8.12
C ALA A 266 -0.28 -18.16 -8.73
N GLN A 267 -1.38 -18.62 -8.13
CA GLN A 267 -2.18 -19.74 -8.64
C GLN A 267 -2.77 -19.43 -10.02
N HIS A 268 -3.30 -18.22 -10.23
CA HIS A 268 -3.83 -17.80 -11.53
C HIS A 268 -2.78 -17.90 -12.63
N TRP A 269 -1.59 -17.32 -12.40
CA TRP A 269 -0.50 -17.36 -13.39
C TRP A 269 0.07 -18.76 -13.58
N GLY A 270 0.08 -19.60 -12.54
CA GLY A 270 0.44 -21.01 -12.66
C GLY A 270 -0.52 -21.78 -13.58
N GLY A 271 -1.82 -21.46 -13.53
CA GLY A 271 -2.81 -21.96 -14.48
C GLY A 271 -2.52 -21.53 -15.92
N VAL A 272 -2.26 -20.23 -16.14
CA VAL A 272 -1.92 -19.71 -17.47
C VAL A 272 -0.64 -20.34 -18.03
N SER A 273 0.38 -20.57 -17.20
CA SER A 273 1.61 -21.27 -17.61
C SER A 273 1.31 -22.71 -18.06
N THR A 274 0.44 -23.41 -17.33
CA THR A 274 0.01 -24.77 -17.68
C THR A 274 -0.72 -24.81 -19.01
N ASP A 275 -1.65 -23.87 -19.23
CA ASP A 275 -2.39 -23.76 -20.49
C ASP A 275 -1.47 -23.42 -21.67
N ALA A 276 -0.51 -22.53 -21.46
CA ALA A 276 0.48 -22.16 -22.47
C ALA A 276 1.40 -23.35 -22.81
N GLN A 277 1.80 -24.16 -21.82
CA GLN A 277 2.53 -25.41 -22.08
C GLN A 277 1.70 -26.37 -22.94
N ALA A 278 0.41 -26.55 -22.64
CA ALA A 278 -0.46 -27.38 -23.45
C ALA A 278 -0.59 -26.85 -24.89
N GLY A 279 -0.62 -25.53 -25.09
CA GLY A 279 -0.57 -24.88 -26.41
C GLY A 279 0.72 -25.16 -27.16
N TYR A 280 1.85 -25.04 -26.49
CA TYR A 280 3.16 -25.38 -27.04
C TYR A 280 3.18 -26.85 -27.51
N ASP A 281 2.76 -27.78 -26.65
CA ASP A 281 2.78 -29.22 -26.92
C ASP A 281 1.91 -29.59 -28.14
N ARG A 282 0.74 -28.93 -28.31
CA ARG A 282 -0.11 -29.13 -29.50
C ARG A 282 0.59 -28.72 -30.80
N MET A 283 1.39 -27.65 -30.77
CA MET A 283 2.07 -27.14 -31.96
C MET A 283 3.33 -27.93 -32.31
N THR A 284 3.97 -28.56 -31.31
CA THR A 284 5.18 -29.36 -31.49
C THR A 284 4.94 -30.86 -31.57
N GLY A 285 3.76 -31.36 -31.17
CA GLY A 285 3.40 -32.76 -31.27
C GLY A 285 3.33 -33.25 -32.72
N GLU A 286 3.95 -34.41 -32.98
CA GLU A 286 3.94 -35.04 -34.30
C GLU A 286 2.49 -35.36 -34.74
N HIS A 287 2.17 -34.97 -35.97
CA HIS A 287 0.99 -35.43 -36.72
C HIS A 287 1.45 -36.33 -37.87
#